data_AF-A0A1I7EQZ5-F1
#
_entry.id   AF-A0A1I7EQZ5-F1
#
_cell.length_a   1.000
_cell.length_b   1.000
_cell.length_c   1.000
_cell.angle_alpha   90.00
_cell.angle_beta   90.00
_cell.angle_gamma   90.00
#
_symmetry.space_group_name_H-M   'P 1'
#
loop_
_entity.id
_entity.type
_entity.pdbx_description
1 polymer ?
#
loop_
_entity_poly.entity_id
_entity_poly.type
_entity_poly.pdbx_seq_one_letter_code
_entity_poly.pdbx_strand_id
1 'polypeptide(L)' 'MIDWNREAKRLLRAELVRRQIGYKQLAVLLEGLGVKETERSIANKISRGAFTFVFFLQCMKALRRPAVHIDLTDIGE' A
#
# COMPACT_ATOMS: atom_id res chain seq x y z
N MET A 1 -20.64 11.05 -0.01
CA MET A 1 -20.04 10.32 1.14
C MET A 1 -18.62 9.94 0.72
N ILE A 2 -17.63 10.18 1.59
CA ILE A 2 -16.23 9.88 1.29
C ILE A 2 -16.05 8.37 1.13
N ASP A 3 -15.41 7.94 0.04
CA ASP A 3 -15.01 6.55 -0.16
C ASP A 3 -13.62 6.32 0.46
N TRP A 4 -13.59 5.92 1.72
CA TRP A 4 -12.36 5.67 2.47
C TRP A 4 -11.50 4.56 1.87
N ASN A 5 -12.11 3.55 1.22
CA ASN A 5 -11.37 2.48 0.57
C ASN A 5 -10.64 3.01 -0.68
N ARG A 6 -11.26 3.94 -1.41
CA ARG A 6 -10.61 4.65 -2.52
C ARG A 6 -9.42 5.48 -2.03
N GLU A 7 -9.54 6.18 -0.92
CA GLU A 7 -8.42 6.97 -0.38
C GLU A 7 -7.28 6.09 0.16
N ALA A 8 -7.59 5.02 0.89
CA ALA A 8 -6.59 4.09 1.37
C ALA A 8 -5.76 3.48 0.23
N LYS A 9 -6.41 3.01 -0.85
CA LYS A 9 -5.69 2.47 -2.00
C LYS A 9 -4.94 3.54 -2.79
N ARG A 10 -5.47 4.78 -2.89
CA ARG A 10 -4.79 5.91 -3.53
C ARG A 10 -3.44 6.16 -2.84
N LEU A 11 -3.44 6.21 -1.52
CA LEU A 11 -2.26 6.47 -0.72
C LEU A 11 -1.18 5.38 -0.90
N LEU A 12 -1.55 4.11 -0.76
CA LEU A 12 -0.58 3.02 -0.95
C LEU A 12 -0.06 2.94 -2.39
N ARG A 13 -0.91 3.17 -3.41
CA ARG A 13 -0.47 3.22 -4.81
C ARG A 13 0.49 4.38 -5.07
N ALA A 14 0.25 5.55 -4.50
CA ALA A 14 1.14 6.70 -4.65
C ALA A 14 2.56 6.36 -4.17
N GLU A 15 2.69 5.67 -3.04
CA GLU A 15 4.00 5.22 -2.54
C GLU A 15 4.67 4.20 -3.47
N LEU A 16 3.90 3.27 -4.05
CA LEU A 16 4.43 2.32 -5.04
C LEU A 16 4.94 3.04 -6.30
N VAL A 17 4.18 4.01 -6.81
CA VAL A 17 4.56 4.81 -7.98
C VAL A 17 5.80 5.65 -7.69
N ARG A 18 5.87 6.33 -6.53
CA ARG A 18 7.05 7.11 -6.10
C ARG A 18 8.33 6.27 -6.05
N ARG A 19 8.20 4.97 -5.76
CA ARG A 19 9.31 4.01 -5.74
C ARG A 19 9.50 3.23 -7.04
N GLN A 20 8.61 3.41 -8.02
CA GLN A 20 8.60 2.64 -9.28
C GLN A 20 8.52 1.12 -9.05
N ILE A 21 7.77 0.69 -8.03
CA ILE A 21 7.64 -0.71 -7.63
C ILE A 21 6.27 -1.25 -8.07
N GLY A 22 6.28 -2.33 -8.85
CA GLY A 22 5.08 -3.10 -9.20
C GLY A 22 4.70 -4.13 -8.14
N TYR A 23 3.50 -4.71 -8.24
CA TYR A 23 3.00 -5.68 -7.26
C TYR A 23 3.83 -6.97 -7.18
N LYS A 24 4.35 -7.47 -8.31
CA LYS A 24 5.28 -8.61 -8.33
C LYS A 24 6.53 -8.34 -7.50
N GLN A 25 7.13 -7.16 -7.67
CA GLN A 25 8.33 -6.78 -6.93
C GLN A 25 8.02 -6.53 -5.45
N LEU A 26 6.86 -5.94 -5.14
CA LEU A 26 6.41 -5.77 -3.76
C LEU A 26 6.27 -7.12 -3.05
N ALA A 27 5.74 -8.16 -3.72
CA ALA A 27 5.65 -9.50 -3.16
C ALA A 27 7.02 -10.05 -2.73
N VAL A 28 8.04 -9.91 -3.60
CA VAL A 28 9.43 -10.33 -3.28
C VAL A 28 9.99 -9.55 -2.09
N LEU A 29 9.76 -8.24 -2.04
CA LEU A 29 10.25 -7.41 -0.92
C LEU A 29 9.56 -7.75 0.40
N LEU A 30 8.25 -8.03 0.36
CA LEU A 30 7.48 -8.47 1.52
C LEU A 30 7.93 -9.86 2.00
N GLU A 31 8.23 -10.77 1.08
CA GLU A 31 8.77 -12.09 1.42
C GLU A 31 10.11 -11.98 2.16
N GLY A 32 10.97 -11.05 1.77
CA GLY A 32 12.20 -10.71 2.50
C GLY A 32 11.98 -10.21 3.94
N LEU A 33 10.75 -9.83 4.29
CA LEU A 33 10.32 -9.46 5.65
C LEU A 33 9.52 -10.58 6.35
N GLY A 34 9.45 -11.78 5.76
CA GLY A 34 8.64 -12.90 6.27
C GLY A 34 7.14 -12.78 5.97
N VAL A 35 6.73 -11.82 5.15
CA VAL A 35 5.32 -11.58 4.78
C VAL A 35 5.02 -12.28 3.47
N LYS A 36 4.33 -13.42 3.55
CA LYS A 36 4.00 -14.23 2.37
C LYS A 36 2.80 -13.66 1.64
N GLU A 37 3.05 -12.99 0.53
CA GLU A 37 2.04 -12.46 -0.38
C GLU A 37 2.36 -12.84 -1.81
N THR A 38 1.33 -12.92 -2.64
CA THR A 38 1.44 -13.10 -4.08
C THR A 38 1.09 -11.79 -4.78
N GLU A 39 1.55 -11.61 -6.02
CA GLU A 39 1.13 -10.47 -6.84
C GLU A 39 -0.40 -10.33 -6.90
N ARG A 40 -1.12 -11.45 -7.05
CA ARG A 40 -2.59 -11.48 -7.07
C ARG A 40 -3.21 -11.08 -5.73
N SER A 41 -2.69 -11.58 -4.61
CA SER A 41 -3.25 -11.23 -3.29
C SER A 41 -3.01 -9.77 -2.93
N ILE A 42 -1.86 -9.21 -3.31
CA ILE A 42 -1.57 -7.76 -3.20
C ILE A 42 -2.54 -6.96 -4.07
N ALA A 43 -2.69 -7.32 -5.35
CA ALA A 43 -3.60 -6.65 -6.25
C ALA A 43 -5.04 -6.63 -5.71
N ASN A 44 -5.51 -7.75 -5.17
CA ASN A 44 -6.84 -7.86 -4.57
C ASN A 44 -7.00 -7.00 -3.31
N LYS A 45 -6.00 -6.99 -2.42
CA LYS A 45 -5.99 -6.13 -1.21
C LYS A 45 -6.04 -4.66 -1.58
N ILE A 46 -5.15 -4.22 -2.48
CA ILE A 46 -5.06 -2.82 -2.90
C ILE A 46 -6.30 -2.41 -3.70
N SER A 47 -6.82 -3.27 -4.60
CA SER A 47 -8.01 -2.96 -5.39
C SER A 47 -9.23 -2.65 -4.51
N ARG A 48 -9.45 -3.46 -3.46
CA ARG A 48 -10.54 -3.29 -2.49
C ARG A 48 -10.32 -2.12 -1.53
N GLY A 49 -9.08 -1.71 -1.27
CA GLY A 49 -8.77 -0.64 -0.32
C GLY A 49 -8.95 -0.99 1.16
N ALA A 50 -9.55 -2.15 1.48
CA ALA A 50 -9.78 -2.64 2.83
C ALA A 50 -8.63 -3.53 3.35
N PHE A 51 -7.38 -3.10 3.18
CA PHE A 51 -6.23 -3.79 3.77
C PHE A 51 -6.00 -3.31 5.19
N THR A 52 -5.41 -4.18 6.02
CA THR A 52 -5.10 -3.83 7.41
C THR A 52 -3.99 -2.79 7.46
N PHE A 53 -3.97 -1.98 8.52
CA PHE A 53 -2.86 -1.07 8.78
C PHE A 53 -1.53 -1.81 8.96
N VAL A 54 -1.55 -3.04 9.48
CA VAL A 54 -0.37 -3.92 9.54
C VAL A 54 0.21 -4.17 8.14
N PHE A 55 -0.62 -4.52 7.16
CA PHE A 55 -0.18 -4.69 5.77
C PHE A 55 0.39 -3.40 5.18
N PHE A 56 -0.22 -2.26 5.50
CA PHE A 56 0.29 -0.96 5.10
C PHE A 56 1.70 -0.69 5.65
N LEU A 57 1.93 -0.91 6.95
CA LEU A 57 3.25 -0.74 7.58
C LEU A 57 4.29 -1.69 6.98
N GLN A 58 3.92 -2.94 6.72
CA GLN A 58 4.78 -3.91 6.05
C GLN A 58 5.17 -3.42 4.65
N CYS A 59 4.22 -2.88 3.88
CA CYS A 59 4.51 -2.26 2.59
C CYS A 59 5.48 -1.08 2.76
N MET A 60 5.27 -0.18 3.71
CA MET A 60 6.17 0.96 3.92
C MET A 60 7.59 0.52 4.28
N LYS A 61 7.72 -0.50 5.13
CA LYS A 61 9.02 -1.10 5.45
C LYS A 61 9.67 -1.72 4.22
N ALA A 62 8.93 -2.48 3.42
CA ALA A 62 9.41 -3.09 2.17
C ALA A 62 9.88 -2.04 1.15
N LEU A 63 9.16 -0.93 1.06
CA LEU A 63 9.48 0.24 0.22
C LEU A 63 10.57 1.14 0.81
N ARG A 64 11.16 0.76 1.95
CA ARG A 64 12.15 1.55 2.71
C ARG A 64 11.69 2.98 2.98
N ARG A 65 10.41 3.18 3.28
CA ARG A 65 9.84 4.47 3.66
C ARG A 65 10.05 4.65 5.17
N PRO A 66 10.90 5.61 5.61
CA PRO A 66 11.10 5.85 7.05
C PRO A 66 9.88 6.52 7.69
N ALA A 67 9.11 7.26 6.89
CA ALA A 67 7.88 7.91 7.30
C ALA A 67 6.91 8.04 6.12
N VAL A 68 5.62 8.12 6.47
CA VAL A 68 4.53 8.50 5.58
C VAL A 68 3.75 9.62 6.26
N HIS A 69 3.56 10.70 5.53
CA HIS A 69 2.62 11.74 5.91
C HIS A 69 1.28 11.47 5.22
N ILE A 70 0.21 11.44 6.00
CA ILE A 70 -1.16 11.27 5.51
C ILE A 70 -1.83 12.62 5.72
N ASP A 71 -2.04 13.36 4.63
CA ASP A 71 -2.82 14.57 4.66
C ASP A 71 -4.30 14.22 4.54
N LEU A 72 -5.08 14.63 5.55
CA LEU A 72 -6.51 14.38 5.60
C LEU A 72 -7.33 15.57 5.08
N THR A 73 -6.71 16.74 4.84
CA THR A 73 -7.44 17.90 4.31
C THR A 73 -7.91 17.68 2.88
N ASP A 74 -7.18 16.87 2.12
CA ASP A 74 -7.46 16.57 0.72
C ASP A 74 -8.46 15.39 0.54
N ILE A 75 -8.99 14.84 1.64
CA ILE A 75 -9.94 13.73 1.59
C ILE A 75 -11.36 14.27 1.49
N GLY A 76 -11.94 14.22 0.29
CA GLY A 76 -13.35 14.55 0.07
C GLY A 76 -13.62 15.86 -0.67
N GLU A 77 -12.58 16.55 -1.16
CA GLU A 77 -12.68 17.48 -2.31
C GLU A 77 -12.80 16.69 -3.62
#